data_AF-A0A091Q6F5-F1
#
_entry.id   AF-A0A091Q6F5-F1
#
_cell.length_a   1.000
_cell.length_b   1.000
_cell.length_c   1.000
_cell.angle_alpha   90.00
_cell.angle_beta   90.00
_cell.angle_gamma   90.00
#
_symmetry.space_group_name_H-M   'P 1'
#
loop_
_entity.id
_entity.type
_entity.pdbx_description
1 polymer ?
#
loop_
_entity_poly.entity_id
_entity_poly.type
_entity_poly.pdbx_seq_one_letter_code
_entity_poly.pdbx_strand_id
1 'polypeptide(L)' 'KLKERSFRLDIRKKFFTMKVLKHWNRLSREVREAPSLETFKVRLDEALGNLI' A
#
# COMPACT_ATOMS: atom_id res chain seq x y z
N LYS A 1 22.75 -19.06 24.48
CA LYS A 1 21.30 -18.82 24.26
C LYS A 1 20.96 -17.51 23.49
N LEU A 2 21.84 -16.50 23.40
CA LEU A 2 21.58 -15.26 22.64
C LEU A 2 21.66 -15.42 21.10
N LYS A 3 22.61 -16.22 20.61
CA LYS A 3 22.81 -16.49 19.16
C LYS A 3 21.58 -17.08 18.45
N GLU A 4 20.77 -17.86 19.15
CA GLU A 4 19.58 -18.49 18.58
C GLU A 4 18.41 -17.51 18.47
N ARG A 5 18.30 -16.56 19.41
CA ARG A 5 17.31 -15.48 19.34
C ARG A 5 17.66 -14.47 18.26
N SER A 6 18.94 -14.13 18.09
CA SER A 6 19.38 -13.26 16.98
C SER A 6 19.13 -13.91 15.62
N PHE A 7 19.36 -15.22 15.49
CA PHE A 7 19.04 -15.96 14.26
C PHE A 7 17.55 -15.90 13.90
N ARG A 8 16.67 -16.10 14.89
CA ARG A 8 15.22 -15.95 14.68
C ARG A 8 14.83 -14.52 14.29
N LEU A 9 15.48 -13.51 14.86
CA LEU A 9 15.24 -12.11 14.52
C LEU A 9 15.67 -11.78 13.09
N ASP A 10 16.82 -12.27 12.65
CA ASP A 10 17.33 -12.05 11.29
C ASP A 10 16.43 -12.69 10.23
N ILE A 11 15.93 -13.89 10.49
CA ILE A 11 14.93 -14.54 9.62
C ILE A 11 13.66 -13.70 9.54
N ARG A 12 13.15 -13.24 10.69
CA ARG A 12 11.92 -12.43 10.73
C ARG A 12 12.10 -11.10 10.00
N LYS A 13 13.26 -10.46 10.13
CA LYS A 13 13.62 -9.25 9.38
C LYS A 13 13.59 -9.49 7.87
N LYS A 14 14.30 -10.51 7.37
CA LYS A 14 14.32 -10.85 5.93
C LYS A 14 12.91 -11.11 5.39
N PHE A 15 12.10 -11.88 6.13
CA PHE A 15 10.74 -12.19 5.72
C PHE A 15 9.84 -10.96 5.70
N PHE A 16 10.00 -10.05 6.66
CA PHE A 16 9.24 -8.81 6.71
C PHE A 16 9.59 -7.90 5.53
N THR A 17 10.88 -7.74 5.21
CA THR A 17 11.32 -6.96 4.04
C THR A 17 10.73 -7.51 2.74
N MET A 18 10.75 -8.84 2.55
CA MET A 18 10.12 -9.46 1.37
C MET A 18 8.61 -9.24 1.32
N LYS A 19 7.89 -9.33 2.46
CA LYS A 19 6.44 -9.04 2.49
C LYS A 19 6.13 -7.58 2.18
N VAL A 20 6.92 -6.64 2.69
CA VAL A 20 6.78 -5.21 2.42
C VAL A 20 7.04 -4.90 0.95
N LEU A 21 8.12 -5.43 0.37
CA LEU A 21 8.42 -5.23 -1.07
C LEU A 21 7.30 -5.78 -1.96
N LYS A 22 6.75 -6.96 -1.63
CA LYS A 22 5.61 -7.52 -2.37
C LYS A 22 4.36 -6.65 -2.27
N HIS A 23 4.07 -6.13 -1.07
CA HIS A 23 2.94 -5.21 -0.87
C HIS A 23 3.15 -3.87 -1.56
N TRP A 24 4.39 -3.36 -1.59
CA TRP A 24 4.73 -2.11 -2.24
C TRP A 24 4.45 -2.17 -3.74
N ASN A 25 4.80 -3.25 -4.42
CA ASN A 25 4.49 -3.45 -5.84
C ASN A 25 2.97 -3.49 -6.11
N ARG A 26 2.19 -4.05 -5.17
CA ARG A 26 0.73 -4.08 -5.27
C ARG A 26 0.10 -2.71 -5.01
N LEU A 27 0.54 -2.03 -3.95
CA LEU A 27 0.12 -0.66 -3.63
C LEU A 27 0.48 0.31 -4.75
N SER A 28 1.68 0.21 -5.31
CA SER A 28 2.09 1.06 -6.44
C SER A 28 1.20 0.85 -7.66
N ARG A 29 0.73 -0.37 -7.92
CA ARG A 29 -0.25 -0.65 -8.97
C ARG A 29 -1.62 -0.08 -8.64
N GLU A 30 -2.12 -0.26 -7.43
CA GLU A 30 -3.41 0.27 -6.97
C GLU A 30 -3.40 1.81 -6.98
N VAL A 31 -2.30 2.45 -6.59
CA VAL A 31 -2.11 3.91 -6.67
C VAL A 31 -2.01 4.39 -8.12
N ARG A 32 -1.41 3.60 -9.02
CA ARG A 32 -1.33 3.92 -10.47
C ARG A 32 -2.66 3.75 -11.18
N GLU A 33 -3.45 2.74 -10.80
CA GLU A 33 -4.75 2.42 -11.41
C GLU A 33 -5.92 3.12 -10.72
N ALA A 34 -5.69 3.77 -9.57
CA ALA A 34 -6.68 4.63 -8.93
C ALA A 34 -7.01 5.81 -9.87
N PRO A 35 -8.28 6.26 -9.90
CA PRO A 35 -8.63 7.52 -10.55
C PRO A 35 -7.72 8.62 -9.99
N SER A 36 -7.13 9.41 -10.88
CA SER A 36 -6.34 10.57 -10.47
C SER A 36 -7.17 11.47 -9.53
N LEU A 37 -6.50 12.27 -8.70
CA LEU A 37 -7.20 13.20 -7.81
C LEU A 37 -8.16 14.11 -8.59
N GLU A 38 -7.82 14.49 -9.83
CA GLU A 38 -8.72 15.26 -10.69
C GLU A 38 -9.94 14.47 -11.15
N THR A 39 -9.75 13.21 -11.56
CA THR A 39 -10.89 12.34 -11.89
C THR A 39 -11.79 12.10 -10.67
N PHE A 40 -11.22 12.07 -9.47
CA PHE A 40 -11.98 11.97 -8.23
C PHE A 40 -12.76 13.25 -7.92
N LYS A 41 -12.14 14.43 -8.07
CA LYS A 41 -12.81 15.73 -7.90
C LYS A 41 -13.97 15.90 -8.86
N VAL A 42 -13.77 15.61 -10.16
CA VAL A 42 -14.83 15.72 -11.17
C VAL A 42 -16.04 14.85 -10.82
N ARG A 43 -15.82 13.60 -10.38
CA ARG A 43 -16.91 12.71 -9.96
C ARG A 43 -17.59 13.16 -8.66
N LEU A 44 -16.84 13.81 -7.77
CA LEU A 44 -17.36 14.34 -6.52
C LEU A 44 -18.22 15.58 -6.76
N ASP A 45 -17.77 16.49 -7.63
CA ASP A 45 -18.53 17.67 -8.04
C ASP A 45 -19.80 17.28 -8.80
N GLU A 46 -19.75 16.28 -9.68
CA GLU A 46 -20.94 15.71 -10.34
C GLU A 46 -21.93 15.12 -9.32
N ALA A 47 -21.45 14.33 -8.36
CA ALA A 47 -22.31 13.73 -7.33
C ALA A 47 -22.95 14.78 -6.42
N LEU A 48 -22.22 15.84 -6.06
CA LEU A 48 -22.73 16.94 -5.24
C LEU A 48 -23.66 17.86 -6.03
N GLY A 49 -23.42 18.06 -7.32
CA GLY A 49 -24.30 18.82 -8.22
C GLY A 49 -25.67 18.16 -8.39
N ASN A 50 -25.73 16.82 -8.34
CA ASN A 50 -26.99 16.06 -8.41
C ASN A 50 -27.79 16.05 -7.09
N LEU A 51 -27.28 16.67 -6.01
CA LEU A 51 -27.96 16.75 -4.71
C LEU A 51 -28.79 18.03 -4.54
N ILE A 52 -28.65 19.00 -5.45
CA ILE A 52 -29.41 20.26 -5.52
C ILE A 52 -30.57 20.11 -6.50
#